data_AF-A0A2V9IWB1-F1
#
_entry.id   AF-A0A2V9IWB1-F1
#
_cell.length_a   1.000
_cell.length_b   1.000
_cell.length_c   1.000
_cell.angle_alpha   90.00
_cell.angle_beta   90.00
_cell.angle_gamma   90.00
#
_symmetry.space_group_name_H-M   'P 1'
#
loop_
_entity.id
_entity.type
_entity.pdbx_description
1 polymer ?
#
loop_
_entity_poly.entity_id
_entity_poly.type
_entity_poly.pdbx_seq_one_letter_code
_entity_poly.pdbx_strand_id
1 'polypeptide(L)'
;VRGSYATDRSIEWTRVNAAPDFVYFDHHIHVNKGIGCTTCHGPIGDMPITWRANTLYMRWCIDCHKHPEQYVRRREDVFKPLYTPPADQIALGRRLVKEYKIQGAETLTDCYTCHR
;
A
#
# COMPACT_ATOMS: atom_id res chain seq x y z
N VAL A 1 -1.03 2.17 27.72
CA VAL A 1 -2.49 2.07 27.52
C VAL A 1 -3.29 2.48 28.76
N ARG A 2 -3.19 1.77 29.90
CA ARG A 2 -3.99 2.09 31.11
C ARG A 2 -3.85 3.53 31.61
N GLY A 3 -2.64 4.09 31.63
CA GLY A 3 -2.42 5.48 32.03
C GLY A 3 -3.04 6.51 31.09
N SER A 4 -2.98 6.26 29.78
CA SER A 4 -3.66 7.08 28.77
C SER A 4 -5.18 7.05 28.95
N TYR A 5 -5.76 5.86 29.17
CA TYR A 5 -7.19 5.70 29.44
C TYR A 5 -7.65 6.42 30.71
N ALA A 6 -6.88 6.34 31.80
CA ALA A 6 -7.24 6.97 33.07
C ALA A 6 -7.11 8.51 33.07
N THR A 7 -6.30 9.07 32.17
CA THR A 7 -5.97 10.51 32.15
C THR A 7 -6.55 11.24 30.94
N ASP A 8 -7.22 10.53 30.03
CA ASP A 8 -7.71 11.03 28.75
C ASP A 8 -6.62 11.70 27.88
N ARG A 9 -5.35 11.30 28.09
CA ARG A 9 -4.22 11.76 27.27
C ARG A 9 -3.93 10.73 26.19
N SER A 10 -3.91 11.15 24.94
CA SER A 10 -3.58 10.29 23.80
C SER A 10 -2.20 9.64 23.94
N ILE A 11 -2.06 8.44 23.37
CA ILE A 11 -0.77 7.77 23.26
C ILE A 11 0.01 8.43 22.13
N GLU A 12 1.21 8.92 22.44
CA GLU A 12 2.14 9.51 21.49
C GLU A 12 2.82 8.41 20.65
N TRP A 13 2.18 7.99 19.57
CA TRP A 13 2.73 6.98 18.66
C TRP A 13 3.79 7.57 17.74
N THR A 14 4.91 6.87 17.58
CA THR A 14 5.89 7.17 16.52
C THR A 14 5.42 6.56 15.21
N ARG A 15 5.09 7.41 14.22
CA ARG A 15 4.73 6.97 12.88
C ARG A 15 5.97 6.52 12.11
N VAL A 16 6.04 5.24 11.73
CA VAL A 16 7.18 4.66 11.00
C VAL A 16 7.15 4.89 9.48
N ASN A 17 5.95 4.94 8.89
CA ASN A 17 5.74 5.27 7.49
C ASN A 17 5.12 6.67 7.41
N ALA A 18 5.97 7.69 7.30
CA ALA A 18 5.56 9.08 7.13
C ALA A 18 5.98 9.55 5.74
N ALA A 19 5.00 9.70 4.84
CA ALA A 19 5.22 10.43 3.60
C ALA A 19 5.34 11.93 3.91
N PRO A 20 6.10 12.70 3.13
CA PRO A 20 6.15 14.16 3.27
C PRO A 20 4.76 14.79 3.09
N ASP A 21 4.51 15.93 3.73
CA ASP A 21 3.19 16.58 3.74
C ASP A 21 2.70 17.03 2.35
N PHE A 22 3.62 17.24 1.40
CA PHE A 22 3.30 17.55 -0.01
C PHE A 22 2.91 16.31 -0.84
N VAL A 23 2.81 15.14 -0.20
CA VAL A 23 2.33 13.89 -0.81
C VAL A 23 1.00 13.51 -0.18
N TYR A 24 -0.05 13.61 -0.97
CA TYR A 24 -1.36 13.08 -0.61
C TYR A 24 -1.41 11.58 -0.91
N PHE A 25 -1.44 10.74 0.14
CA PHE A 25 -1.59 9.29 0.01
C PHE A 25 -2.97 8.83 0.45
N ASP A 26 -3.73 8.25 -0.48
CA ASP A 26 -5.06 7.69 -0.22
C ASP A 26 -5.00 6.15 -0.06
N HIS A 27 -5.26 5.63 1.14
CA HIS A 27 -5.28 4.18 1.38
C HIS A 27 -6.44 3.48 0.65
N HIS A 28 -7.59 4.14 0.53
CA HIS A 28 -8.84 3.54 0.07
C HIS A 28 -8.74 3.09 -1.40
N ILE A 29 -8.14 3.91 -2.26
CA ILE A 29 -7.98 3.56 -3.68
C ILE A 29 -7.09 2.31 -3.87
N HIS A 30 -6.00 2.17 -3.12
CA HIS A 30 -5.08 1.04 -3.24
C HIS A 30 -5.73 -0.27 -2.81
N VAL A 31 -6.36 -0.27 -1.64
CA VAL A 31 -7.07 -1.44 -1.08
C VAL A 31 -8.19 -1.89 -2.05
N ASN A 32 -9.00 -0.96 -2.55
CA ASN A 32 -10.10 -1.28 -3.45
C ASN A 32 -9.67 -1.75 -4.84
N LYS A 33 -8.47 -1.35 -5.28
CA LYS A 33 -7.85 -1.79 -6.53
C LYS A 33 -7.00 -3.05 -6.36
N GLY A 34 -7.05 -3.69 -5.19
CA GLY A 34 -6.43 -5.00 -4.99
C GLY A 34 -4.95 -4.94 -4.61
N ILE A 35 -4.48 -3.83 -4.05
CA ILE A 35 -3.14 -3.76 -3.43
C ILE A 35 -3.29 -4.10 -1.96
N GLY A 36 -2.64 -5.17 -1.53
CA GLY A 36 -2.73 -5.59 -0.13
C GLY A 36 -1.64 -4.99 0.76
N CYS A 37 -1.92 -5.03 2.07
CA CYS A 37 -1.15 -4.31 3.09
C CYS A 37 0.34 -4.71 3.09
N THR A 38 0.60 -6.00 2.89
CA THR A 38 1.95 -6.57 2.98
C THR A 38 2.88 -6.17 1.85
N THR A 39 2.33 -5.73 0.71
CA THR A 39 3.12 -5.21 -0.40
C THR A 39 3.81 -3.90 0.00
N CYS A 40 3.10 -3.03 0.73
CA CYS A 40 3.61 -1.72 1.13
C CYS A 40 4.29 -1.73 2.50
N HIS A 41 3.73 -2.45 3.48
CA HIS A 41 4.18 -2.44 4.86
C HIS A 41 5.09 -3.61 5.25
N GLY A 42 5.38 -4.53 4.32
CA GLY A 42 6.17 -5.73 4.61
C GLY A 42 5.37 -6.80 5.36
N PRO A 43 6.02 -7.76 6.02
CA PRO A 43 5.36 -8.86 6.73
C PRO A 43 4.75 -8.39 8.06
N ILE A 44 3.78 -7.47 8.03
CA ILE A 44 3.19 -6.82 9.22
C ILE A 44 2.69 -7.81 10.28
N GLY A 45 2.25 -9.00 9.86
CA GLY A 45 1.82 -10.07 10.77
C GLY A 45 2.95 -10.68 11.60
N ASP A 46 4.20 -10.56 11.12
CA ASP A 46 5.41 -11.08 11.76
C ASP A 46 6.25 -9.94 12.37
N MET A 47 5.66 -8.76 12.59
CA MET A 47 6.33 -7.58 13.15
C MET A 47 5.96 -7.34 14.62
N PRO A 48 6.77 -7.79 15.62
CA PRO A 48 6.49 -7.53 17.04
C PRO A 48 6.52 -6.04 17.41
N ILE A 49 7.41 -5.30 16.75
CA ILE A 49 7.50 -3.84 16.76
C ILE A 49 7.53 -3.45 15.29
N THR A 50 6.76 -2.48 14.83
CA THR A 50 6.69 -2.15 13.40
C THR A 50 7.93 -1.40 12.93
N TRP A 51 8.35 -1.65 11.68
CA TRP A 51 9.44 -0.93 11.01
C TRP A 51 9.07 -0.62 9.58
N ARG A 52 9.85 0.27 8.97
CA ARG A 52 9.69 0.62 7.56
C ARG A 52 10.37 -0.44 6.68
N ALA A 53 9.57 -1.36 6.14
CA ALA A 53 10.06 -2.43 5.26
C ALA A 53 10.46 -1.97 3.86
N ASN A 54 9.79 -0.94 3.33
CA ASN A 54 10.05 -0.36 2.00
C ASN A 54 10.49 1.10 2.13
N THR A 55 11.25 1.62 1.18
CA THR A 55 11.70 3.04 1.22
C THR A 55 10.54 4.03 1.15
N LEU A 56 9.48 3.68 0.41
CA LEU A 56 8.34 4.55 0.08
C LEU A 56 8.78 5.89 -0.53
N TYR A 57 9.94 5.88 -1.21
CA TYR A 57 10.38 7.02 -2.01
C TYR A 57 9.59 7.08 -3.32
N MET A 58 9.52 8.26 -3.92
CA MET A 58 8.77 8.50 -5.15
C MET A 58 9.03 7.43 -6.22
N ARG A 59 10.31 7.06 -6.45
CA ARG A 59 10.67 6.02 -7.43
C ARG A 59 9.98 4.68 -7.15
N TRP A 60 9.91 4.26 -5.90
CA TRP A 60 9.25 3.00 -5.50
C TRP A 60 7.75 3.05 -5.84
N CYS A 61 7.09 4.18 -5.56
CA CYS A 61 5.68 4.38 -5.91
C CYS A 61 5.48 4.37 -7.43
N ILE A 62 6.33 5.10 -8.17
CA ILE A 62 6.24 5.23 -9.62
C ILE A 62 6.51 3.90 -10.33
N ASP A 63 7.47 3.11 -9.86
CA ASP A 63 7.75 1.78 -10.43
C ASP A 63 6.53 0.86 -10.27
N CYS A 64 5.83 0.93 -9.14
CA CYS A 64 4.55 0.23 -8.93
C CYS A 64 3.43 0.79 -9.82
N HIS A 65 3.30 2.11 -9.94
CA HIS A 65 2.28 2.76 -10.76
C HIS A 65 2.46 2.50 -12.27
N LYS A 66 3.70 2.25 -12.73
CA LYS A 66 4.01 1.83 -14.10
C LYS A 66 3.66 0.38 -14.36
N HIS A 67 3.79 -0.48 -13.34
CA HIS A 67 3.63 -1.93 -13.46
C HIS A 67 2.74 -2.52 -12.35
N PRO A 68 1.47 -2.06 -12.22
CA PRO A 68 0.59 -2.52 -11.15
C PRO A 68 0.29 -4.03 -11.25
N GLU A 69 0.37 -4.62 -12.45
CA GLU A 69 0.16 -6.05 -12.68
C GLU A 69 1.12 -6.96 -11.89
N GLN A 70 2.26 -6.44 -11.44
CA GLN A 70 3.20 -7.19 -10.62
C GLN A 70 2.70 -7.38 -9.18
N TYR A 71 1.77 -6.53 -8.72
CA TYR A 71 1.41 -6.41 -7.31
C TYR A 71 -0.08 -6.56 -7.02
N VAL A 72 -0.93 -6.31 -8.01
CA VAL A 72 -2.38 -6.44 -7.87
C VAL A 72 -2.74 -7.90 -7.62
N ARG A 73 -3.52 -8.12 -6.56
CA ARG A 73 -4.08 -9.40 -6.15
C ARG A 73 -5.60 -9.32 -6.11
N ARG A 74 -6.26 -10.46 -5.92
CA ARG A 74 -7.72 -10.49 -5.79
C ARG A 74 -8.14 -9.78 -4.51
N ARG A 75 -9.32 -9.15 -4.51
CA ARG A 75 -9.80 -8.35 -3.36
C ARG A 75 -9.91 -9.17 -2.07
N GLU A 76 -10.29 -10.44 -2.18
CA GLU A 76 -10.34 -11.38 -1.06
C GLU A 76 -8.97 -11.68 -0.42
N ASP A 77 -7.87 -11.39 -1.12
CA ASP A 77 -6.50 -11.64 -0.66
C ASP A 77 -5.81 -10.39 -0.09
N VAL A 78 -6.45 -9.22 -0.18
CA VAL A 78 -5.87 -7.92 0.20
C VAL A 78 -5.42 -7.88 1.65
N PHE A 79 -6.22 -8.48 2.55
CA PHE A 79 -5.96 -8.51 3.99
C PHE A 79 -5.26 -9.79 4.47
N LYS A 80 -4.90 -10.70 3.56
CA LYS A 80 -4.16 -11.91 3.95
C LYS A 80 -2.74 -11.53 4.38
N PRO A 81 -2.35 -11.76 5.64
CA PRO A 81 -1.04 -11.38 6.16
C PRO A 81 0.10 -12.22 5.57
N LEU A 82 -0.21 -13.46 5.15
CA LEU A 82 0.72 -14.40 4.55
C LEU A 82 0.33 -14.66 3.09
N TYR A 83 0.30 -13.60 2.28
CA TYR A 83 0.04 -13.72 0.84
C TYR A 83 1.33 -14.04 0.09
N THR A 84 1.30 -15.11 -0.69
CA THR A 84 2.35 -15.43 -1.67
C THR A 84 1.79 -15.19 -3.07
N PRO A 85 2.42 -14.33 -3.89
CA PRO A 85 2.03 -14.18 -5.29
C PRO A 85 2.05 -15.53 -6.02
N PRO A 86 1.05 -15.83 -6.85
CA PRO A 86 1.04 -17.06 -7.63
C PRO A 86 2.16 -17.02 -8.70
N ALA A 87 2.56 -18.20 -9.19
CA ALA A 87 3.60 -18.32 -10.20
C ALA A 87 3.28 -17.55 -11.51
N ASP A 88 1.98 -17.37 -11.81
CA ASP A 88 1.47 -16.64 -12.97
C ASP A 88 1.03 -15.20 -12.65
N GLN A 89 1.62 -14.57 -11.62
CA GLN A 89 1.26 -13.23 -11.15
C GLN A 89 1.05 -12.20 -12.26
N ILE A 90 1.88 -12.18 -13.31
CA ILE A 90 1.73 -11.22 -14.42
C ILE A 90 0.43 -11.45 -15.21
N ALA A 91 0.07 -12.71 -15.46
CA ALA A 91 -1.16 -13.06 -16.17
C ALA A 91 -2.40 -12.69 -15.34
N LEU A 92 -2.37 -13.04 -14.04
CA LEU A 92 -3.41 -12.64 -13.10
C LEU A 92 -3.53 -11.12 -12.99
N GLY A 93 -2.42 -10.43 -12.75
CA GLY A 93 -2.37 -9.00 -12.55
C GLY A 93 -2.88 -8.22 -13.77
N ARG A 94 -2.50 -8.62 -14.99
CA ARG A 94 -3.01 -7.99 -16.23
C ARG A 94 -4.53 -8.15 -16.35
N ARG A 95 -5.06 -9.32 -16.00
CA ARG A 95 -6.51 -9.56 -15.95
C ARG A 95 -7.18 -8.64 -14.92
N LEU A 96 -6.62 -8.56 -13.72
CA LEU A 96 -7.18 -7.75 -12.62
C LEU A 96 -7.08 -6.25 -12.88
N VAL A 97 -5.99 -5.76 -13.49
CA VAL A 97 -5.84 -4.36 -13.93
C VAL A 97 -6.99 -3.96 -14.84
N LYS A 98 -7.35 -4.83 -15.80
CA LYS A 98 -8.49 -4.62 -16.70
C LYS A 98 -9.82 -4.71 -15.95
N GLU A 99 -10.02 -5.75 -15.15
CA GLU A 99 -11.26 -6.00 -14.40
C GLU A 99 -11.57 -4.87 -13.41
N TYR A 100 -10.56 -4.42 -12.68
CA TYR A 100 -10.68 -3.38 -11.65
C TYR A 100 -10.59 -1.98 -12.23
N LYS A 101 -10.42 -1.83 -13.55
CA LYS A 101 -10.30 -0.55 -14.24
C LYS A 101 -9.23 0.31 -13.57
N ILE A 102 -8.05 -0.27 -13.38
CA ILE A 102 -6.87 0.48 -12.93
C ILE A 102 -6.43 1.36 -14.10
N GLN A 103 -6.16 2.64 -13.82
CA GLN A 103 -5.78 3.60 -14.85
C GLN A 103 -4.40 3.26 -15.44
N GLY A 104 -4.12 3.78 -16.64
CA GLY A 104 -2.83 3.59 -17.28
C GLY A 104 -1.69 4.34 -16.58
N ALA A 105 -0.46 3.94 -16.90
CA ALA A 105 0.75 4.54 -16.32
C ALA A 105 0.81 6.07 -16.51
N GLU A 106 0.34 6.59 -17.64
CA GLU A 106 0.28 8.05 -17.89
C GLU A 106 -0.48 8.79 -16.78
N THR A 107 -1.70 8.36 -16.46
CA THR A 107 -2.50 8.98 -15.39
C THR A 107 -1.90 8.70 -14.01
N LEU A 108 -1.51 7.45 -13.74
CA LEU A 108 -1.01 7.07 -12.41
C LEU A 108 0.33 7.73 -12.06
N THR A 109 1.11 8.15 -13.06
CA THR A 109 2.40 8.82 -12.86
C THR A 109 2.35 10.33 -13.04
N ASP A 110 1.17 10.90 -13.30
CA ASP A 110 0.97 12.34 -13.32
C ASP A 110 1.20 12.95 -11.92
N CYS A 111 1.80 14.15 -11.88
CA CYS A 111 2.10 14.83 -10.63
C CYS A 111 0.86 15.04 -9.75
N TYR A 112 -0.30 15.35 -10.34
CA TYR A 112 -1.55 15.60 -9.63
C TYR A 112 -2.10 14.34 -8.94
N THR A 113 -1.64 13.15 -9.32
CA THR A 113 -2.05 11.91 -8.65
C THR A 113 -1.61 11.89 -7.19
N CYS A 114 -0.45 12.49 -6.87
CA CYS A 114 0.12 12.47 -5.51
C CYS A 114 0.39 13.87 -4.92
N HIS A 115 0.62 14.89 -5.74
CA HIS A 115 0.99 16.24 -5.30
C HIS A 115 -0.21 17.18 -5.48
N ARG A 116 -0.91 17.45 -4.38
CA ARG A 116 -2.14 18.26 -4.34
C ARG A 116 -2.08 19.26 -3.20
#